data_AF-A0A830SFQ2-F1
#
_entry.id   AF-A0A830SFQ2-F1
#
_cell.length_a   1.000
_cell.length_b   1.000
_cell.length_c   1.000
_cell.angle_alpha   90.00
_cell.angle_beta   90.00
_cell.angle_gamma   90.00
#
_symmetry.space_group_name_H-M   'P 1'
#
loop_
_entity.id
_entity.type
_entity.pdbx_description
1 polymer ?
#
loop_
_entity_poly.entity_id
_entity_poly.type
_entity_poly.pdbx_seq_one_letter_code
_entity_poly.pdbx_strand_id
1 'polypeptide(L)'
;MLDFIRDIYSSFRQASLERVKSPFLGAFVFSWLCFNWQMLAILFFSSKDIEKRLAIINGSFGIVSFLIAPICTTALIVILLPQINKLITIIQDKPNSDTIEMSL
;
A
#
# COMPACT_ATOMS: atom_id res chain seq x y z
N MET A 1 23.77 11.64 13.25
CA MET A 1 22.46 11.94 12.62
C MET A 1 22.29 11.15 11.32
N LEU A 2 23.30 11.12 10.45
CA LEU A 2 23.36 10.24 9.27
C LEU A 2 23.26 8.75 9.63
N ASP A 3 23.94 8.31 10.69
CA ASP A 3 23.90 6.91 11.13
C ASP A 3 22.49 6.49 11.59
N PHE A 4 21.78 7.36 12.32
CA PHE A 4 20.38 7.13 12.70
C PHE A 4 19.45 7.00 11.49
N ILE A 5 19.60 7.85 10.47
CA ILE A 5 18.81 7.74 9.24
C ILE A 5 19.19 6.46 8.48
N ARG A 6 20.48 6.09 8.47
CA ARG A 6 20.97 4.88 7.82
C ARG A 6 20.46 3.62 8.52
N ASP A 7 20.34 3.64 9.84
CA ASP A 7 19.79 2.56 10.68
C ASP A 7 18.27 2.45 10.54
N ILE A 8 17.56 3.58 10.47
CA ILE A 8 16.13 3.58 10.12
C ILE A 8 15.93 3.04 8.71
N TYR A 9 16.76 3.44 7.75
CA TYR A 9 16.66 2.98 6.37
C TYR A 9 16.97 1.48 6.23
N SER A 10 18.01 0.98 6.90
CA SER A 10 18.37 -0.43 6.88
C SER A 10 17.28 -1.28 7.53
N SER A 11 16.77 -0.85 8.68
CA SER A 11 15.66 -1.51 9.39
C SER A 11 14.36 -1.48 8.58
N PHE A 12 14.05 -0.33 7.97
CA PHE A 12 12.91 -0.19 7.07
C PHE A 12 13.05 -1.07 5.84
N ARG A 13 14.23 -1.12 5.22
CA ARG A 13 14.50 -1.95 4.04
C ARG A 13 14.40 -3.44 4.38
N GLN A 14 14.94 -3.87 5.51
CA GLN A 14 14.92 -5.27 5.94
C GLN A 14 13.49 -5.69 6.29
N ALA A 15 12.76 -4.88 7.08
CA ALA A 15 11.36 -5.10 7.36
C ALA A 15 10.51 -5.07 6.06
N SER A 16 10.79 -4.14 5.15
CA SER A 16 10.10 -4.05 3.86
C SER A 16 10.40 -5.27 3.00
N LEU A 17 11.61 -5.81 2.95
CA LEU A 17 11.92 -7.02 2.17
C LEU A 17 11.21 -8.26 2.71
N GLU A 18 11.14 -8.42 4.03
CA GLU A 18 10.38 -9.52 4.66
C GLU A 18 8.88 -9.36 4.47
N ARG A 19 8.38 -8.12 4.43
CA ARG A 19 6.97 -7.79 4.34
C ARG A 19 6.45 -7.59 2.91
N VAL A 20 7.29 -7.24 1.94
CA VAL A 20 6.97 -7.20 0.50
C VAL A 20 6.78 -8.62 -0.03
N LYS A 21 7.38 -9.64 0.60
CA LYS A 21 6.99 -11.04 0.41
C LYS A 21 5.54 -11.32 0.84
N SER A 22 4.96 -10.49 1.70
CA SER A 22 3.55 -10.56 2.09
C SER A 22 2.73 -9.58 1.23
N PRO A 23 2.05 -10.07 0.16
CA PRO A 23 1.19 -9.22 -0.67
C PRO A 23 0.11 -8.49 0.14
N PHE A 24 -0.25 -9.01 1.32
CA PHE A 24 -1.16 -8.39 2.26
C PHE A 24 -0.64 -7.08 2.84
N LEU A 25 0.61 -7.02 3.30
CA LEU A 25 1.08 -5.80 3.98
C LEU A 25 1.24 -4.65 2.99
N GLY A 26 1.74 -4.92 1.79
CA GLY A 26 1.84 -3.91 0.74
C GLY A 26 0.46 -3.31 0.42
N ALA A 27 -0.55 -4.17 0.23
CA ALA A 27 -1.92 -3.75 0.00
C ALA A 27 -2.50 -2.96 1.19
N PHE A 28 -2.18 -3.34 2.42
CA PHE A 28 -2.63 -2.65 3.63
C PHE A 28 -2.03 -1.26 3.78
N VAL A 29 -0.72 -1.13 3.64
CA VAL A 29 -0.04 0.16 3.72
C VAL A 29 -0.56 1.10 2.63
N PHE A 30 -0.67 0.61 1.40
CA PHE A 30 -1.23 1.38 0.29
C PHE A 30 -2.66 1.84 0.59
N SER A 31 -3.52 0.92 1.01
CA SER A 31 -4.90 1.24 1.34
C SER A 31 -5.03 2.23 2.50
N TRP A 32 -4.28 2.02 3.58
CA TRP A 32 -4.29 2.91 4.73
C TRP A 32 -3.85 4.33 4.38
N LEU A 33 -2.78 4.48 3.59
CA LEU A 33 -2.34 5.78 3.09
C LEU A 33 -3.41 6.45 2.24
N CYS A 34 -4.06 5.70 1.34
CA CYS A 34 -5.13 6.22 0.48
C CYS A 34 -6.36 6.69 1.27
N PHE A 35 -6.79 5.98 2.32
CA PHE A 35 -7.96 6.40 3.12
C PHE A 35 -7.62 7.51 4.12
N ASN A 36 -6.38 7.54 4.63
CA ASN A 36 -5.97 8.48 5.67
C ASN A 36 -5.18 9.69 5.13
N TRP A 37 -5.17 9.89 3.82
CA TRP A 37 -4.39 10.94 3.15
C TRP A 37 -4.71 12.35 3.66
N GLN A 38 -5.96 12.65 4.01
CA GLN A 38 -6.36 13.96 4.54
C GLN A 38 -5.76 14.22 5.93
N MET A 39 -5.74 13.19 6.80
CA MET A 39 -5.07 13.30 8.10
C MET A 39 -3.58 13.56 7.89
N LEU A 40 -2.93 12.81 7.00
CA LEU A 40 -1.50 13.00 6.70
C LEU A 40 -1.25 14.40 6.12
N ALA A 41 -2.13 14.89 5.26
CA ALA A 41 -2.02 16.23 4.71
C ALA A 41 -2.12 17.30 5.80
N ILE A 42 -3.06 17.14 6.74
CA ILE A 42 -3.17 18.02 7.90
C ILE A 42 -1.94 17.89 8.81
N LEU A 43 -1.39 16.69 8.98
CA LEU A 43 -0.25 16.39 9.86
C LEU A 43 1.12 16.81 9.31
N PHE A 44 1.28 16.93 7.98
CA PHE A 44 2.55 17.33 7.38
C PHE A 44 2.52 18.72 6.74
N PHE A 45 1.38 19.17 6.20
CA PHE A 45 1.31 20.38 5.38
C PHE A 45 0.46 21.52 5.96
N SER A 46 -0.28 21.30 7.06
CA SER A 46 -1.07 22.37 7.67
C SER A 46 -0.18 23.41 8.36
N SER A 47 -0.44 24.69 8.08
CA SER A 47 0.18 25.84 8.75
C SER A 47 -0.41 26.17 10.13
N LYS A 48 -1.42 25.40 10.59
CA LYS A 48 -2.05 25.60 11.90
C LYS A 48 -1.14 25.13 13.03
N ASP A 49 -1.38 25.64 14.23
CA ASP A 49 -0.73 25.16 15.45
C ASP A 49 -0.99 23.66 15.68
N ILE A 50 -0.04 22.98 16.30
CA ILE A 50 -0.10 21.53 16.56
C ILE A 50 -1.39 21.15 17.30
N GLU A 51 -1.78 21.92 18.32
CA GLU A 51 -3.00 21.69 19.10
C GLU A 51 -4.26 21.74 18.22
N LYS A 52 -4.36 22.73 17.33
CA LYS A 52 -5.49 22.88 16.41
C LYS A 52 -5.54 21.74 15.40
N ARG A 53 -4.38 21.25 14.94
CA ARG A 53 -4.29 20.12 14.01
C ARG A 53 -4.77 18.83 14.68
N LEU A 54 -4.33 18.58 15.92
CA LEU A 54 -4.78 17.42 16.70
C LEU A 54 -6.28 17.47 17.00
N ALA A 55 -6.81 18.64 17.36
CA ALA A 55 -8.24 18.81 17.59
C ALA A 55 -9.07 18.51 16.33
N ILE A 56 -8.62 18.97 15.16
CA ILE A 56 -9.25 18.66 13.88
C ILE A 56 -9.19 17.15 13.59
N ILE A 57 -8.02 16.53 13.80
CA ILE A 57 -7.84 15.11 13.52
C ILE A 57 -8.74 14.25 14.43
N ASN A 58 -8.72 14.50 15.74
CA ASN A 58 -9.53 13.75 16.70
C ASN A 58 -11.04 13.98 16.53
N GLY A 59 -11.45 15.18 16.09
CA GLY A 59 -12.86 15.50 15.88
C GLY A 59 -13.44 15.00 14.54
N SER A 60 -12.60 14.82 13.52
CA SER A 60 -13.06 14.55 12.16
C SER A 60 -12.88 13.12 11.69
N PHE A 61 -11.90 12.38 12.23
CA PHE A 61 -11.56 11.05 11.74
C PHE A 61 -11.87 9.98 12.81
N GLY A 62 -12.83 9.10 12.52
CA GLY A 62 -13.25 8.00 13.39
C GLY A 62 -12.58 6.66 13.08
N ILE A 63 -12.66 5.70 14.03
CA ILE A 63 -12.03 4.36 13.95
C ILE A 63 -12.34 3.59 12.65
N VAL A 64 -13.55 3.77 12.12
CA VAL A 64 -14.05 3.06 10.94
C VAL A 64 -13.28 3.47 9.68
N SER A 65 -13.05 4.77 9.51
CA SER A 65 -12.29 5.31 8.36
C SER A 65 -10.80 4.98 8.48
N PHE A 66 -10.28 4.87 9.71
CA PHE A 66 -8.86 4.62 9.96
C PHE A 66 -8.42 3.18 9.74
N LEU A 67 -9.27 2.20 10.06
CA LEU A 67 -8.85 0.80 10.13
C LEU A 67 -9.75 -0.12 9.32
N ILE A 68 -11.08 0.02 9.44
CA ILE A 68 -12.00 -0.93 8.80
C ILE A 68 -11.98 -0.79 7.28
N ALA A 69 -12.13 0.44 6.75
CA ALA A 69 -12.11 0.67 5.31
C ALA A 69 -10.78 0.25 4.64
N PRO A 70 -9.60 0.56 5.23
CA PRO A 70 -8.33 0.03 4.75
C PRO A 70 -8.25 -1.50 4.78
N ILE A 71 -8.70 -2.16 5.84
CA ILE A 71 -8.66 -3.63 5.96
C ILE A 71 -9.56 -4.28 4.90
N CYS A 72 -10.78 -3.79 4.71
CA CYS A 72 -11.69 -4.30 3.69
C CYS A 72 -11.10 -4.15 2.28
N THR A 73 -10.53 -3.00 1.98
CA THR A 73 -9.92 -2.73 0.67
C THR A 73 -8.64 -3.54 0.48
N THR A 74 -7.87 -3.78 1.54
CA THR A 74 -6.72 -4.69 1.52
C THR A 74 -7.15 -6.10 1.15
N ALA A 75 -8.19 -6.62 1.81
CA ALA A 75 -8.72 -7.94 1.50
C ALA A 75 -9.17 -8.03 0.04
N LEU A 76 -9.84 -6.98 -0.48
CA LEU A 76 -10.23 -6.89 -1.87
C LEU A 76 -9.01 -6.92 -2.82
N ILE A 77 -7.98 -6.10 -2.57
CA ILE A 77 -6.76 -6.06 -3.38
C ILE A 77 -6.07 -7.43 -3.38
N VAL A 78 -5.90 -8.05 -2.21
CA VAL A 78 -5.22 -9.36 -2.09
C VAL A 78 -5.97 -10.47 -2.82
N ILE A 79 -7.30 -10.39 -2.92
CA ILE A 79 -8.10 -11.35 -3.68
C ILE A 79 -8.08 -11.05 -5.17
N LEU A 80 -8.18 -9.78 -5.57
CA LEU A 80 -8.26 -9.38 -6.98
C LEU A 80 -6.92 -9.48 -7.71
N LEU A 81 -5.82 -9.08 -7.07
CA LEU A 81 -4.49 -9.03 -7.72
C LEU A 81 -4.09 -10.39 -8.33
N PRO A 82 -4.21 -11.53 -7.60
CA PRO A 82 -3.91 -12.84 -8.16
C PRO A 82 -4.81 -13.23 -9.33
N GLN A 83 -6.09 -12.86 -9.30
CA GLN A 83 -7.03 -13.16 -10.39
C GLN A 83 -6.70 -12.34 -11.64
N ILE A 84 -6.35 -11.07 -11.48
CA ILE A 84 -5.89 -10.21 -12.56
C ILE A 84 -4.59 -10.75 -13.15
N ASN A 85 -3.62 -11.11 -12.31
CA ASN A 85 -2.36 -11.71 -12.76
C ASN A 85 -2.61 -13.01 -13.54
N LYS A 86 -3.49 -13.89 -13.05
CA LYS A 86 -3.89 -15.11 -13.76
C LYS A 86 -4.49 -14.80 -15.14
N LEU A 87 -5.38 -13.82 -15.24
CA LEU A 87 -5.99 -13.42 -16.50
C LEU A 87 -4.93 -12.90 -17.49
N ILE A 88 -4.01 -12.06 -17.02
CA ILE A 88 -2.92 -11.53 -17.83
C ILE A 88 -2.04 -12.66 -18.35
N THR A 89 -1.67 -13.62 -17.50
CA THR A 89 -0.86 -14.78 -17.91
C THR A 89 -1.56 -15.61 -18.98
N ILE A 90 -2.86 -15.88 -18.85
CA ILE A 90 -3.62 -16.63 -19.88
C ILE A 90 -3.63 -15.89 -21.23
N ILE A 91 -3.78 -14.56 -21.20
CA ILE A 91 -3.75 -13.74 -22.41
C ILE A 91 -2.35 -13.74 -23.04
N GLN A 92 -1.30 -13.78 -22.23
CA GLN A 92 0.09 -13.80 -22.69
C GLN A 92 0.58 -15.18 -23.13
N ASP A 93 0.05 -16.26 -22.56
CA ASP A 93 0.44 -17.63 -22.92
C ASP A 93 0.06 -17.96 -24.37
N LYS A 94 -1.11 -17.49 -24.83
CA LYS A 94 -1.61 -17.72 -26.19
C LYS A 94 -0.66 -17.22 -27.29
N PRO A 95 -0.22 -15.95 -27.33
CA PRO A 95 0.75 -15.49 -28.33
C PRO A 95 2.13 -16.14 -28.15
N ASN A 96 2.51 -16.51 -26.92
CA ASN A 96 3.81 -17.13 -26.66
C ASN A 96 3.85 -18.58 -27.20
N SER A 97 2.76 -19.36 -27.08
CA SER A 97 2.65 -20.68 -27.69
C SER A 97 2.62 -20.61 -29.22
N ASP A 98 1.87 -19.67 -29.79
CA ASP A 98 1.77 -19.49 -31.25
C ASP A 98 3.13 -19.14 -31.87
N THR A 99 3.97 -18.37 -31.16
CA THR A 99 5.32 -18.02 -31.61
C THR A 99 6.26 -19.24 -31.63
N ILE A 100 6.14 -20.15 -30.67
CA ILE A 100 6.95 -21.37 -30.61
C ILE A 100 6.58 -22.30 -31.76
N GLU A 101 5.28 -22.49 -32.06
CA GLU A 101 4.83 -23.34 -33.17
C GLU A 101 5.26 -22.81 -34.54
N MET A 102 5.29 -21.48 -34.75
CA MET A 102 5.78 -20.88 -36.01
C MET A 102 7.29 -20.95 -36.19
N SER A 103 8.05 -21.31 -35.15
CA SER A 103 9.51 -21.40 -35.17
C SER A 103 10.05 -22.83 -35.35
N LEU A 104 9.16 -23.83 -35.35
CA LEU A 104 9.43 -25.26 -35.56
C LEU A 104 9.12 -25.67 -36.99
#